data_AF-A0A952QNA1-F1
#
_entry.id   AF-A0A952QNA1-F1
#
_cell.length_a   1.000
_cell.length_b   1.000
_cell.length_c   1.000
_cell.angle_alpha   90.00
_cell.angle_beta   90.00
_cell.angle_gamma   90.00
#
_symmetry.space_group_name_H-M   'P 1'
#
loop_
_entity.id
_entity.type
_entity.pdbx_description
1 polymer ?
#
loop_
_entity_poly.entity_id
_entity_poly.type
_entity_poly.pdbx_seq_one_letter_code
_entity_poly.pdbx_strand_id
1 'polypeptide(L)'
;MLRYGRDLYNFQVLSDFDLETSMEDFETAHDAKKNRARICTWLAKGDEAARMLSAKLSQCGEERPCYSGACHVCMRRMRRGWSARVASAVRADDEQWTAVSAIPGETFAIGKLNQFDPRVMKARLLKQIKRSQLVSKVALGGIDFSVEIRGAQVVWAPHWYFLIKGSRSDVSAALKKYYPTSLFIRRPFEMRMVDKEKVLRAGSYSLKAAFFLKDRNRPGNWLKPINRTHWLEFAPLLDKWGVIARLIDYGF
;
A
#
# COMPACT_ATOMS: atom_id res chain seq x y z
N MET A 1 -16.72 4.38 12.46
CA MET A 1 -15.39 4.05 13.03
C MET A 1 -15.26 2.55 12.90
N LEU A 2 -14.52 2.04 11.91
CA LEU A 2 -14.59 0.63 11.51
C LEU A 2 -14.05 -0.32 12.59
N ARG A 3 -14.89 -1.26 13.03
CA ARG A 3 -14.57 -2.41 13.89
C ARG A 3 -13.86 -3.51 13.09
N TYR A 4 -12.69 -3.25 12.53
CA TYR A 4 -11.89 -4.30 11.90
C TYR A 4 -10.56 -4.41 12.64
N GLY A 5 -10.56 -5.32 13.63
CA GLY A 5 -9.39 -5.68 14.41
C GLY A 5 -8.53 -6.72 13.68
N ARG A 6 -8.06 -7.74 14.42
CA ARG A 6 -7.20 -8.82 13.93
C ARG A 6 -7.86 -9.69 12.85
N ASP A 7 -9.14 -9.50 12.56
CA ASP A 7 -9.97 -10.36 11.69
C ASP A 7 -9.50 -10.36 10.22
N LEU A 8 -8.90 -9.27 9.73
CA LEU A 8 -8.32 -9.24 8.38
C LEU A 8 -7.08 -10.14 8.24
N TYR A 9 -6.43 -10.49 9.35
CA TYR A 9 -5.33 -11.47 9.35
C TYR A 9 -5.83 -12.93 9.41
N ASN A 10 -7.09 -13.13 9.79
CA ASN A 10 -7.73 -14.42 9.99
C ASN A 10 -8.88 -14.68 8.99
N PHE A 11 -8.97 -13.87 7.92
CA PHE A 11 -10.04 -13.99 6.94
C PHE A 11 -9.93 -15.35 6.23
N GLN A 12 -10.98 -16.17 6.33
CA GLN A 12 -11.10 -17.36 5.49
C GLN A 12 -11.34 -16.89 4.06
N VAL A 13 -10.29 -16.99 3.24
CA VAL A 13 -10.37 -16.65 1.83
C VAL A 13 -10.98 -17.86 1.11
N LEU A 14 -12.16 -17.68 0.50
CA LEU A 14 -12.73 -18.67 -0.41
C LEU A 14 -11.75 -18.89 -1.57
N SER A 15 -11.67 -20.13 -2.08
CA SER A 15 -10.70 -20.54 -3.13
C SER A 15 -10.65 -19.59 -4.32
N ASP A 16 -11.82 -19.12 -4.76
CA ASP A 16 -12.00 -18.31 -5.97
C ASP A 16 -11.57 -16.84 -5.79
N PHE A 17 -11.21 -16.49 -4.56
CA PHE A 17 -10.71 -15.19 -4.15
C PHE A 17 -9.30 -15.26 -3.58
N ASP A 18 -8.64 -16.42 -3.66
CA ASP A 18 -7.29 -16.59 -3.14
C ASP A 18 -6.24 -16.19 -4.18
N LEU A 19 -5.39 -15.22 -3.81
CA LEU A 19 -4.27 -14.77 -4.63
C LEU A 19 -3.28 -15.91 -4.92
N GLU A 20 -3.11 -16.83 -3.98
CA GLU A 20 -2.14 -17.91 -4.09
C GLU A 20 -2.48 -18.87 -5.23
N THR A 21 -3.76 -19.15 -5.45
CA THR A 21 -4.23 -20.02 -6.53
C THR A 21 -4.55 -19.24 -7.81
N SER A 22 -4.91 -17.95 -7.68
CA SER A 22 -5.42 -17.14 -8.81
C SER A 22 -4.35 -16.29 -9.51
N MET A 23 -3.12 -16.20 -8.98
CA MET A 23 -2.05 -15.37 -9.55
C MET A 23 -0.70 -16.07 -9.49
N GLU A 24 -0.18 -16.46 -10.66
CA GLU A 24 1.12 -17.12 -10.82
C GLU A 24 2.29 -16.32 -10.23
N ASP A 25 2.27 -14.99 -10.38
CA ASP A 25 3.34 -14.10 -9.88
C ASP A 25 3.21 -13.69 -8.39
N PHE A 26 2.22 -14.22 -7.65
CA PHE A 26 2.04 -13.84 -6.25
C PHE A 26 3.09 -14.49 -5.35
N GLU A 27 3.58 -13.78 -4.33
CA GLU A 27 4.66 -14.31 -3.50
C GLU A 27 4.27 -15.60 -2.76
N THR A 28 5.17 -16.59 -2.78
CA THR A 28 4.96 -17.83 -2.04
C THR A 28 5.16 -17.61 -0.53
N ALA A 29 4.70 -18.56 0.29
CA ALA A 29 5.01 -18.56 1.72
C ALA A 29 6.54 -18.62 1.97
N HIS A 30 7.28 -19.31 1.10
CA HIS A 30 8.74 -19.36 1.15
C HIS A 30 9.35 -17.97 0.88
N ASP A 31 8.90 -17.27 -0.16
CA ASP A 31 9.36 -15.92 -0.48
C ASP A 31 9.07 -14.93 0.66
N ALA A 32 7.90 -15.03 1.28
CA ALA A 32 7.56 -14.20 2.43
C ALA A 32 8.49 -14.46 3.63
N LYS A 33 8.80 -15.73 3.93
CA LYS A 33 9.75 -16.12 4.99
C LYS A 33 11.18 -15.64 4.67
N LYS A 34 11.63 -15.82 3.42
CA LYS A 34 12.95 -15.37 2.92
C LYS A 34 13.11 -13.86 3.01
N ASN A 35 12.12 -13.10 2.55
CA ASN A 35 12.14 -11.63 2.60
C ASN A 35 12.10 -11.11 4.04
N ARG A 36 11.29 -11.72 4.91
CA ARG A 36 11.29 -11.43 6.36
C ARG A 36 12.68 -11.67 6.97
N ALA A 37 13.29 -12.83 6.72
CA ALA A 37 14.62 -13.15 7.25
C ALA A 37 15.68 -12.13 6.79
N ARG A 38 15.64 -11.72 5.52
CA ARG A 38 16.52 -10.68 4.99
C ARG A 38 16.36 -9.34 5.74
N ILE A 39 15.12 -8.92 6.00
CA ILE A 39 14.84 -7.70 6.76
C ILE A 39 15.30 -7.83 8.22
N CYS A 40 15.06 -8.97 8.88
CA CYS A 40 15.60 -9.23 10.21
C CYS A 40 17.13 -9.06 10.24
N THR A 41 17.85 -9.62 9.26
CA THR A 41 19.32 -9.46 9.16
C THR A 41 19.75 -8.00 9.03
N TRP A 42 18.98 -7.18 8.30
CA TRP A 42 19.27 -5.75 8.18
C TRP A 42 18.99 -4.99 9.47
N LEU A 43 17.85 -5.25 10.10
CA LEU A 43 17.39 -4.62 11.33
C LEU A 43 18.25 -4.99 12.55
N ALA A 44 18.73 -6.24 12.63
CA ALA A 44 19.61 -6.70 13.70
C ALA A 44 20.94 -5.91 13.76
N LYS A 45 21.34 -5.27 12.66
CA LYS A 45 22.52 -4.41 12.56
C LYS A 45 22.18 -2.91 12.66
N GLY A 46 20.96 -2.56 13.07
CA GLY A 46 20.50 -1.19 13.28
C GLY A 46 20.68 -0.72 14.72
N ASP A 47 19.98 0.36 15.06
CA ASP A 47 19.85 0.87 16.43
C ASP A 47 19.01 -0.06 17.33
N GLU A 48 18.80 0.33 18.58
CA GLU A 48 18.02 -0.45 19.54
C GLU A 48 16.59 -0.73 19.06
N ALA A 49 15.90 0.29 18.53
CA ALA A 49 14.54 0.15 18.01
C ALA A 49 14.48 -0.84 16.84
N ALA A 50 15.45 -0.78 15.91
CA ALA A 50 15.57 -1.74 14.82
C ALA A 50 15.85 -3.16 15.32
N ARG A 51 16.73 -3.34 16.31
CA ARG A 51 17.01 -4.66 16.91
C ARG A 51 15.79 -5.25 17.60
N MET A 52 15.04 -4.44 18.35
CA MET A 52 13.76 -4.86 18.95
C MET A 52 12.76 -5.30 17.89
N LEU A 53 12.62 -4.51 16.81
CA LEU A 53 11.76 -4.89 15.69
C LEU A 53 12.23 -6.21 15.05
N SER A 54 13.53 -6.40 14.84
CA SER A 54 14.08 -7.65 14.32
C SER A 54 13.66 -8.86 15.16
N ALA A 55 13.76 -8.76 16.49
CA ALA A 55 13.35 -9.83 17.41
C ALA A 55 11.84 -10.09 17.35
N LYS A 56 11.03 -9.02 17.29
CA LYS A 56 9.57 -9.14 17.09
C LYS A 56 9.22 -9.85 15.77
N LEU A 57 9.92 -9.51 14.68
CA LEU A 57 9.69 -10.10 13.37
C LEU A 57 10.12 -11.57 13.30
N SER A 58 11.24 -11.93 13.94
CA SER A 58 11.78 -13.30 13.90
C SER A 58 10.88 -14.31 14.62
N GLN A 59 10.19 -13.88 15.67
CA GLN A 59 9.22 -14.68 16.42
C GLN A 59 7.85 -14.82 15.73
N CYS A 60 7.63 -14.13 14.61
CA CYS A 60 6.34 -14.18 13.92
C CYS A 60 6.03 -15.60 13.38
N GLY A 61 4.87 -16.14 13.76
CA GLY A 61 4.37 -17.45 13.34
C GLY A 61 2.94 -17.44 12.80
N GLU A 62 2.40 -18.63 12.50
CA GLU A 62 0.97 -18.83 12.18
C GLU A 62 0.07 -18.50 13.37
N GLU A 63 0.33 -19.13 14.51
CA GLU A 63 -0.42 -18.94 15.74
C GLU A 63 -0.11 -17.61 16.45
N ARG A 64 1.10 -17.08 16.25
CA ARG A 64 1.61 -15.85 16.89
C ARG A 64 2.09 -14.84 15.85
N PRO A 65 1.18 -14.23 15.05
CA PRO A 65 1.56 -13.18 14.11
C PRO A 65 2.03 -11.92 14.85
N CYS A 66 3.09 -11.29 14.36
CA CYS A 66 3.61 -10.04 14.95
C CYS A 66 2.81 -8.78 14.56
N TYR A 67 1.90 -8.89 13.59
CA TYR A 67 1.06 -7.84 13.01
C TYR A 67 1.79 -6.61 12.45
N SER A 68 3.12 -6.63 12.40
CA SER A 68 3.94 -5.57 11.83
C SER A 68 3.70 -5.41 10.33
N GLY A 69 3.56 -4.17 9.86
CA GLY A 69 3.54 -3.88 8.43
C GLY A 69 4.87 -4.15 7.73
N ALA A 70 5.97 -4.30 8.48
CA ALA A 70 7.28 -4.67 7.97
C ALA A 70 7.47 -6.19 7.80
N CYS A 71 6.58 -7.00 8.37
CA CYS A 71 6.67 -8.45 8.28
C CYS A 71 6.08 -8.96 6.97
N HIS A 72 6.90 -9.51 6.07
CA HIS A 72 6.41 -10.07 4.81
C HIS A 72 5.43 -11.25 5.02
N VAL A 73 5.56 -12.02 6.10
CA VAL A 73 4.60 -13.09 6.42
C VAL A 73 3.24 -12.52 6.79
N CYS A 74 3.19 -11.52 7.68
CA CYS A 74 1.92 -10.85 8.03
C CYS A 74 1.34 -10.08 6.84
N MET A 75 2.18 -9.40 6.06
CA MET A 75 1.75 -8.68 4.86
C MET A 75 1.15 -9.62 3.82
N ARG A 76 1.75 -10.80 3.58
CA ARG A 76 1.19 -11.80 2.67
C ARG A 76 -0.22 -12.24 3.09
N ARG A 77 -0.39 -12.60 4.38
CA ARG A 77 -1.71 -12.99 4.93
C ARG A 77 -2.73 -11.87 4.75
N MET A 78 -2.33 -10.65 5.12
CA MET A 78 -3.17 -9.47 4.99
C MET A 78 -3.57 -9.19 3.53
N ARG A 79 -2.63 -9.32 2.58
CA ARG A 79 -2.90 -9.12 1.15
C ARG A 79 -3.89 -10.15 0.61
N ARG A 80 -3.81 -11.41 1.04
CA ARG A 80 -4.80 -12.46 0.68
C ARG A 80 -6.20 -12.06 1.14
N GLY A 81 -6.37 -11.78 2.44
CA GLY A 81 -7.67 -11.38 2.99
C GLY A 81 -8.21 -10.07 2.42
N TRP A 82 -7.36 -9.05 2.29
CA TRP A 82 -7.73 -7.76 1.73
C TRP A 82 -8.17 -7.86 0.27
N SER A 83 -7.42 -8.60 -0.55
CA SER A 83 -7.74 -8.72 -1.97
C SER A 83 -9.03 -9.50 -2.19
N ALA A 84 -9.30 -10.51 -1.36
CA ALA A 84 -10.57 -11.22 -1.35
C ALA A 84 -11.74 -10.27 -1.03
N ARG A 85 -11.61 -9.43 0.01
CA ARG A 85 -12.62 -8.40 0.35
C ARG A 85 -12.85 -7.43 -0.81
N VAL A 86 -11.78 -6.90 -1.40
CA VAL A 86 -11.87 -5.98 -2.55
C VAL A 86 -12.56 -6.65 -3.72
N ALA A 87 -12.17 -7.88 -4.05
CA ALA A 87 -12.74 -8.62 -5.16
C ALA A 87 -14.21 -8.95 -4.94
N SER A 88 -14.59 -9.36 -3.73
CA SER A 88 -15.98 -9.61 -3.35
C SER A 88 -16.84 -8.35 -3.52
N ALA A 89 -16.39 -7.21 -3.01
CA ALA A 89 -17.12 -5.95 -3.12
C ALA A 89 -17.27 -5.49 -4.58
N VAL A 90 -16.23 -5.61 -5.39
CA VAL A 90 -16.24 -5.13 -6.79
C VAL A 90 -16.98 -6.08 -7.73
N ARG A 91 -16.88 -7.40 -7.54
CA ARG A 91 -17.56 -8.37 -8.40
C ARG A 91 -19.07 -8.38 -8.16
N ALA A 92 -19.51 -8.21 -6.92
CA ALA A 92 -20.92 -8.16 -6.54
C ALA A 92 -21.63 -6.85 -6.91
N ASP A 93 -20.90 -5.84 -7.37
CA ASP A 93 -21.44 -4.52 -7.69
C ASP A 93 -21.54 -4.32 -9.20
N ASP A 94 -22.73 -4.05 -9.72
CA ASP A 94 -22.97 -3.87 -11.16
C ASP A 94 -22.45 -2.54 -11.71
N GLU A 95 -22.14 -1.56 -10.85
CA GLU A 95 -21.56 -0.31 -11.30
C GLU A 95 -20.08 -0.45 -11.72
N GLN A 96 -19.61 0.57 -12.43
CA GLN A 96 -18.21 0.69 -12.81
C GLN A 96 -17.32 1.00 -11.62
N TRP A 97 -16.09 0.49 -11.68
CA TRP A 97 -15.02 0.79 -10.73
C TRP A 97 -13.79 1.34 -11.45
N THR A 98 -13.13 2.30 -10.82
CA THR A 98 -11.90 2.92 -11.32
C THR A 98 -10.77 2.69 -10.31
N ALA A 99 -9.65 2.13 -10.77
CA ALA A 99 -8.42 2.07 -10.02
C ALA A 99 -7.63 3.38 -10.21
N VAL A 100 -7.18 3.96 -9.10
CA VAL A 100 -6.51 5.26 -9.02
C VAL A 100 -5.13 5.07 -8.40
N SER A 101 -4.14 5.70 -9.03
CA SER A 101 -2.80 5.94 -8.51
C SER A 101 -2.61 7.44 -8.36
N ALA A 102 -2.48 7.93 -7.12
CA ALA A 102 -2.41 9.37 -6.87
C ALA A 102 -1.22 9.76 -5.98
N ILE A 103 -0.44 10.76 -6.39
CA ILE A 103 0.75 11.24 -5.70
C ILE A 103 0.48 12.67 -5.21
N PRO A 104 0.26 12.91 -3.90
CA PRO A 104 -0.15 14.22 -3.37
C PRO A 104 0.96 15.28 -3.37
N GLY A 105 2.17 14.97 -3.86
CA GLY A 105 3.30 15.90 -3.93
C GLY A 105 4.17 15.94 -2.67
N GLU A 106 3.61 15.62 -1.51
CA GLU A 106 4.30 15.52 -0.22
C GLU A 106 5.47 14.52 -0.28
N THR A 107 6.62 14.90 0.28
CA THR A 107 7.84 14.09 0.32
C THR A 107 8.59 14.28 1.62
N PHE A 108 9.38 13.29 2.00
CA PHE A 108 10.21 13.32 3.19
C PHE A 108 11.66 13.05 2.79
N ALA A 109 12.61 13.84 3.29
CA ALA A 109 14.02 13.52 3.13
C ALA A 109 14.35 12.17 3.78
N ILE A 110 15.39 11.50 3.29
CA ILE A 110 15.94 10.32 3.98
C ILE A 110 16.32 10.70 5.43
N GLY A 111 15.96 9.84 6.38
CA GLY A 111 16.07 10.08 7.82
C GLY A 111 14.94 10.90 8.45
N LYS A 112 13.94 11.34 7.67
CA LYS A 112 12.80 12.16 8.14
C LYS A 112 11.44 11.50 7.94
N LEU A 113 11.40 10.24 7.52
CA LEU A 113 10.14 9.52 7.27
C LEU A 113 9.30 9.32 8.54
N ASN A 114 9.91 9.38 9.73
CA ASN A 114 9.20 9.33 11.02
C ASN A 114 8.17 10.47 11.20
N GLN A 115 8.28 11.55 10.42
CA GLN A 115 7.33 12.66 10.39
C GLN A 115 6.03 12.31 9.66
N PHE A 116 6.00 11.24 8.86
CA PHE A 116 4.82 10.84 8.12
C PHE A 116 3.71 10.32 9.05
N ASP A 117 2.51 10.88 8.90
CA ASP A 117 1.30 10.41 9.57
C ASP A 117 0.23 9.97 8.55
N PRO A 118 -0.04 8.65 8.43
CA PRO A 118 -1.04 8.14 7.49
C PRO A 118 -2.46 8.66 7.78
N ARG A 119 -2.75 9.08 9.02
CA ARG A 119 -4.07 9.61 9.40
C ARG A 119 -4.31 10.97 8.76
N VAL A 120 -3.30 11.83 8.73
CA VAL A 120 -3.37 13.15 8.11
C VAL A 120 -3.56 13.00 6.60
N MET A 121 -2.76 12.14 5.97
CA MET A 121 -2.89 11.82 4.55
C MET A 121 -4.32 11.32 4.25
N LYS A 122 -4.82 10.36 5.05
CA LYS A 122 -6.14 9.75 4.84
C LYS A 122 -7.27 10.75 5.03
N ALA A 123 -7.22 11.57 6.08
CA ALA A 123 -8.17 12.64 6.31
C ALA A 123 -8.26 13.61 5.11
N ARG A 124 -7.12 13.91 4.47
CA ARG A 124 -7.08 14.75 3.26
C ARG A 124 -7.84 14.10 2.10
N LEU A 125 -7.58 12.82 1.79
CA LEU A 125 -8.30 12.07 0.74
C LEU A 125 -9.80 11.99 1.03
N LEU A 126 -10.18 11.63 2.25
CA LEU A 126 -11.59 11.53 2.64
C LEU A 126 -12.31 12.87 2.52
N LYS A 127 -11.66 13.98 2.87
CA LYS A 127 -12.19 15.33 2.68
C LYS A 127 -12.37 15.68 1.20
N GLN A 128 -11.48 15.23 0.32
CA GLN A 128 -11.62 15.41 -1.13
C GLN A 128 -12.83 14.64 -1.67
N ILE A 129 -13.00 13.37 -1.27
CA ILE A 129 -14.14 12.53 -1.66
C ILE A 129 -15.45 13.16 -1.18
N LYS A 130 -15.53 13.55 0.11
CA LYS A 130 -16.73 14.16 0.71
C LYS A 130 -17.16 15.49 0.07
N ARG A 131 -16.25 16.19 -0.59
CA ARG A 131 -16.51 17.47 -1.28
C ARG A 131 -16.77 17.31 -2.77
N SER A 132 -17.03 16.09 -3.21
CA SER A 132 -17.26 15.75 -4.61
C SER A 132 -18.54 14.94 -4.75
N GLN A 133 -18.94 14.71 -5.99
CA GLN A 133 -20.01 13.80 -6.37
C GLN A 133 -19.75 12.33 -5.96
N LEU A 134 -18.55 11.99 -5.46
CA LEU A 134 -18.20 10.66 -4.97
C LEU A 134 -18.51 10.44 -3.49
N VAL A 135 -19.18 11.38 -2.81
CA VAL A 135 -19.43 11.32 -1.36
C VAL A 135 -20.15 10.03 -0.92
N SER A 136 -21.05 9.49 -1.73
CA SER A 136 -21.78 8.24 -1.45
C SER A 136 -21.11 7.00 -2.04
N LYS A 137 -19.95 7.14 -2.70
CA LYS A 137 -19.28 6.04 -3.40
C LYS A 137 -18.29 5.33 -2.48
N VAL A 138 -18.16 4.03 -2.71
CA VAL A 138 -17.22 3.17 -1.97
C VAL A 138 -15.80 3.37 -2.50
N ALA A 139 -14.82 3.42 -1.60
CA ALA A 139 -13.40 3.44 -1.95
C ALA A 139 -12.58 2.48 -1.08
N LEU A 140 -11.77 1.64 -1.73
CA LEU A 140 -10.96 0.59 -1.13
C LEU A 140 -9.51 0.67 -1.63
N GLY A 141 -8.54 0.77 -0.73
CA GLY A 141 -7.13 0.65 -1.11
C GLY A 141 -6.16 0.89 0.02
N GLY A 142 -5.03 1.52 -0.28
CA GLY A 142 -4.04 1.85 0.72
C GLY A 142 -2.99 2.88 0.33
N ILE A 143 -2.16 3.17 1.33
CA ILE A 143 -0.97 3.99 1.22
C ILE A 143 0.23 3.09 0.93
N ASP A 144 0.94 3.45 -0.12
CA ASP A 144 2.18 2.83 -0.56
C ASP A 144 3.28 3.89 -0.64
N PHE A 145 4.54 3.46 -0.79
CA PHE A 145 5.71 4.34 -0.76
C PHE A 145 6.66 4.03 -1.90
N SER A 146 7.39 5.04 -2.33
CA SER A 146 8.59 4.85 -3.14
C SER A 146 9.71 5.74 -2.62
N VAL A 147 10.96 5.30 -2.84
CA VAL A 147 12.12 6.18 -2.70
C VAL A 147 12.35 6.79 -4.07
N GLU A 148 12.38 8.11 -4.17
CA GLU A 148 12.53 8.82 -5.43
C GLU A 148 13.81 9.66 -5.44
N ILE A 149 14.51 9.64 -6.57
CA ILE A 149 15.58 10.59 -6.88
C ILE A 149 14.95 11.75 -7.65
N ARG A 150 15.01 12.96 -7.09
CA ARG A 150 14.47 14.20 -7.65
C ARG A 150 15.58 15.25 -7.69
N GLY A 151 16.13 15.53 -8.88
CA GLY A 151 17.35 16.32 -9.01
C GLY A 151 18.50 15.66 -8.22
N ALA A 152 19.11 16.40 -7.30
CA ALA A 152 20.17 15.91 -6.41
C ALA A 152 19.63 15.27 -5.10
N GLN A 153 18.33 15.27 -4.86
CA GLN A 153 17.73 14.78 -3.62
C GLN A 153 17.23 13.34 -3.77
N VAL A 154 17.37 12.57 -2.68
CA VAL A 154 16.69 11.28 -2.50
C VAL A 154 15.62 11.48 -1.43
N VAL A 155 14.38 11.11 -1.73
CA VAL A 155 13.23 11.36 -0.86
C VAL A 155 12.31 10.15 -0.79
N TRP A 156 11.62 9.98 0.33
CA TRP A 156 10.43 9.17 0.41
C TRP A 156 9.23 9.92 -0.19
N ALA A 157 8.48 9.25 -1.04
CA ALA A 157 7.25 9.74 -1.64
C ALA A 157 6.11 8.77 -1.33
N PRO A 158 5.20 9.10 -0.39
CA PRO A 158 3.97 8.35 -0.21
C PRO A 158 3.02 8.58 -1.40
N HIS A 159 2.27 7.56 -1.76
CA HIS A 159 1.25 7.63 -2.80
C HIS A 159 0.07 6.74 -2.48
N TRP A 160 -1.05 7.04 -3.11
CA TRP A 160 -2.31 6.31 -3.01
C TRP A 160 -2.41 5.27 -4.10
N TYR A 161 -2.85 4.06 -3.73
CA TYR A 161 -3.43 3.11 -4.66
C TYR A 161 -4.78 2.66 -4.13
N PHE A 162 -5.86 3.01 -4.81
CA PHE A 162 -7.21 2.61 -4.40
C PHE A 162 -8.13 2.40 -5.58
N LEU A 163 -9.16 1.58 -5.37
CA LEU A 163 -10.29 1.39 -6.25
C LEU A 163 -11.44 2.22 -5.69
N ILE A 164 -12.15 2.93 -6.55
CA ILE A 164 -13.32 3.72 -6.18
C ILE A 164 -14.45 3.45 -7.16
N LYS A 165 -15.65 3.32 -6.62
CA LYS A 165 -16.88 3.14 -7.38
C LYS A 165 -17.17 4.41 -8.20
N GLY A 166 -17.36 4.25 -9.51
CA GLY A 166 -17.59 5.33 -10.46
C GLY A 166 -16.79 5.17 -11.75
N SER A 167 -17.27 5.84 -12.80
CA SER A 167 -16.61 5.90 -14.10
C SER A 167 -15.30 6.70 -14.04
N ARG A 168 -14.40 6.48 -15.01
CA ARG A 168 -13.15 7.24 -15.10
C ARG A 168 -13.39 8.75 -15.22
N SER A 169 -14.44 9.18 -15.92
CA SER A 169 -14.79 10.59 -16.08
C SER A 169 -15.22 11.21 -14.76
N ASP A 170 -16.08 10.53 -13.99
CA ASP A 170 -16.55 11.04 -12.70
C ASP A 170 -15.40 11.16 -11.71
N VAL A 171 -14.56 10.12 -11.63
CA VAL A 171 -13.41 10.11 -10.73
C VAL A 171 -12.39 11.17 -11.12
N SER A 172 -12.16 11.37 -12.42
CA SER A 172 -11.30 12.45 -12.92
C SER A 172 -11.83 13.82 -12.50
N ALA A 173 -13.12 14.10 -12.75
CA ALA A 173 -13.74 15.39 -12.44
C ALA A 173 -13.71 15.69 -10.93
N ALA A 174 -13.90 14.67 -10.10
CA ALA A 174 -13.88 14.81 -8.65
C ALA A 174 -12.48 15.09 -8.09
N LEU A 175 -11.48 14.29 -8.50
CA LEU A 175 -10.23 14.17 -7.76
C LEU A 175 -9.00 14.75 -8.47
N LYS A 176 -8.94 14.74 -9.80
CA LYS A 176 -7.72 15.10 -10.56
C LYS A 176 -7.18 16.49 -10.21
N LYS A 177 -8.08 17.45 -9.93
CA LYS A 177 -7.74 18.83 -9.54
C LYS A 177 -6.87 18.94 -8.28
N TYR A 178 -6.90 17.96 -7.39
CA TYR A 178 -6.09 17.95 -6.16
C TYR A 178 -4.67 17.42 -6.37
N TYR A 179 -4.36 16.92 -7.57
CA TYR A 179 -3.10 16.28 -7.91
C TYR A 179 -2.51 16.95 -9.17
N PRO A 180 -2.07 18.22 -9.07
CA PRO A 180 -1.51 18.94 -10.22
C PRO A 180 -0.17 18.37 -10.64
N THR A 181 0.14 18.46 -11.94
CA THR A 181 1.45 18.10 -12.47
C THR A 181 2.52 19.04 -11.91
N SER A 182 3.71 18.51 -11.67
CA SER A 182 4.87 19.30 -11.25
C SER A 182 6.11 18.89 -12.03
N LEU A 183 7.21 19.64 -11.86
CA LEU A 183 8.51 19.34 -12.46
C LEU A 183 8.95 17.89 -12.19
N PHE A 184 8.72 17.39 -10.97
CA PHE A 184 9.14 16.07 -10.53
C PHE A 184 8.08 14.98 -10.68
N ILE A 185 6.81 15.37 -10.81
CA ILE A 185 5.68 14.45 -10.90
C ILE A 185 4.85 14.79 -12.15
N ARG A 186 5.26 14.26 -13.30
CA ARG A 186 4.58 14.46 -14.59
C ARG A 186 3.22 13.74 -14.67
N ARG A 187 3.06 12.64 -13.93
CA ARG A 187 1.82 11.84 -13.86
C ARG A 187 1.41 11.64 -12.40
N PRO A 188 0.89 12.69 -11.75
CA PRO A 188 0.50 12.64 -10.34
C PRO A 188 -0.81 11.90 -10.11
N PHE A 189 -1.61 11.69 -11.16
CA PHE A 189 -2.92 11.06 -11.09
C PHE A 189 -3.11 10.18 -12.32
N GLU A 190 -3.02 8.87 -12.11
CA GLU A 190 -3.26 7.85 -13.14
C GLU A 190 -4.50 7.04 -12.78
N MET A 191 -5.30 6.72 -13.79
CA MET A 191 -6.54 5.98 -13.64
C MET A 191 -6.67 4.91 -14.70
N ARG A 192 -7.30 3.80 -14.33
CA ARG A 192 -7.75 2.76 -15.25
C ARG A 192 -9.09 2.20 -14.77
N MET A 193 -9.94 1.83 -15.72
CA MET A 193 -11.13 1.05 -15.38
C MET A 193 -10.70 -0.30 -14.80
N VAL A 194 -11.44 -0.77 -13.80
CA VAL A 194 -11.19 -2.08 -13.19
C VAL A 194 -11.81 -3.15 -14.08
N ASP A 195 -10.97 -4.05 -14.54
CA ASP A 195 -11.38 -5.33 -15.10
C ASP A 195 -11.75 -6.26 -13.92
N LYS A 196 -13.04 -6.66 -13.84
CA LYS A 196 -13.58 -7.48 -12.74
C LYS A 196 -12.90 -8.85 -12.64
N GLU A 197 -12.39 -9.38 -13.76
CA GLU A 197 -11.62 -10.63 -13.75
C GLU A 197 -10.25 -10.44 -13.10
N LYS A 198 -9.65 -9.25 -13.27
CA LYS A 198 -8.32 -8.90 -12.74
C LYS A 198 -8.36 -8.14 -11.42
N VAL A 199 -9.51 -8.05 -10.77
CA VAL A 199 -9.69 -7.24 -9.55
C VAL A 199 -8.83 -7.74 -8.38
N LEU A 200 -8.59 -9.05 -8.28
CA LEU A 200 -7.69 -9.62 -7.27
C LEU A 200 -6.28 -9.01 -7.36
N ARG A 201 -5.74 -8.88 -8.59
CA ARG A 201 -4.45 -8.22 -8.84
C ARG A 201 -4.49 -6.75 -8.45
N ALA A 202 -5.59 -6.04 -8.72
CA ALA A 202 -5.76 -4.64 -8.33
C ALA A 202 -5.82 -4.47 -6.79
N GLY A 203 -6.58 -5.31 -6.09
CA GLY A 203 -6.65 -5.35 -4.63
C GLY A 203 -5.29 -5.64 -4.01
N SER A 204 -4.57 -6.63 -4.52
CA SER A 204 -3.23 -7.00 -4.04
C SER A 204 -2.21 -5.87 -4.22
N TYR A 205 -2.31 -5.16 -5.34
CA TYR A 205 -1.45 -4.01 -5.66
C TYR A 205 -1.75 -2.78 -4.78
N SER A 206 -2.94 -2.67 -4.20
CA SER A 206 -3.28 -1.57 -3.26
C SER A 206 -2.58 -1.69 -1.89
N LEU A 207 -1.98 -2.86 -1.60
CA LEU A 207 -1.26 -3.16 -0.37
C LEU A 207 0.08 -3.87 -0.64
N LYS A 208 0.96 -3.25 -1.43
CA LYS A 208 2.26 -3.88 -1.75
C LYS A 208 3.12 -4.09 -0.51
N ALA A 209 3.89 -5.17 -0.56
CA ALA A 209 4.98 -5.45 0.36
C ALA A 209 6.37 -5.22 -0.26
N ALA A 210 6.43 -4.76 -1.52
CA ALA A 210 7.66 -4.53 -2.26
C ALA A 210 7.78 -3.05 -2.65
N PHE A 211 8.94 -2.48 -2.33
CA PHE A 211 9.20 -1.05 -2.47
C PHE A 211 10.47 -0.84 -3.29
N PHE A 212 10.46 0.20 -4.11
CA PHE A 212 11.47 0.41 -5.15
C PHE A 212 12.03 1.83 -5.11
N LEU A 213 13.30 1.93 -5.51
CA LEU A 213 13.95 3.18 -5.85
C LEU A 213 13.54 3.60 -7.26
N LYS A 214 13.23 4.88 -7.40
CA LYS A 214 12.61 5.49 -8.55
C LYS A 214 13.43 6.69 -9.01
N ASP A 215 14.07 6.63 -10.18
CA ASP A 215 14.76 7.80 -10.73
C ASP A 215 13.78 8.67 -11.53
N ARG A 216 13.39 9.83 -10.97
CA ARG A 216 12.50 10.77 -11.65
C ARG A 216 13.23 11.65 -12.67
N ASN A 217 14.55 11.66 -12.65
CA ASN A 217 15.37 12.35 -13.65
C ASN A 217 15.50 11.54 -14.95
N ARG A 218 15.39 10.20 -14.87
CA ARG A 218 15.48 9.28 -16.02
C ARG A 218 14.24 8.37 -16.12
N PRO A 219 13.12 8.88 -16.67
CA PRO A 219 11.90 8.11 -16.79
C PRO A 219 12.13 6.82 -17.60
N GLY A 220 11.75 5.66 -17.05
CA GLY A 220 11.90 4.36 -17.72
C GLY A 220 12.90 3.41 -17.06
N ASN A 221 13.81 3.91 -16.22
CA ASN A 221 14.71 3.07 -15.42
C ASN A 221 14.09 2.76 -14.04
N TRP A 222 13.21 1.77 -14.02
CA TRP A 222 12.71 1.16 -12.78
C TRP A 222 13.47 -0.18 -12.63
N LEU A 223 14.04 -0.55 -11.49
CA LEU A 223 13.37 -1.42 -10.51
C LEU A 223 14.35 -1.82 -9.39
N LYS A 224 15.30 -0.96 -8.97
CA LYS A 224 16.19 -1.35 -7.86
C LYS A 224 15.34 -1.46 -6.58
N PRO A 225 15.28 -2.63 -5.91
CA PRO A 225 14.63 -2.72 -4.61
C PRO A 225 15.28 -1.75 -3.64
N ILE A 226 14.50 -1.21 -2.70
CA ILE A 226 15.08 -0.38 -1.65
C ILE A 226 16.12 -1.19 -0.84
N ASN A 227 17.22 -0.54 -0.46
CA ASN A 227 18.36 -1.18 0.18
C ASN A 227 18.22 -1.23 1.71
N ARG A 228 19.25 -1.75 2.40
CA ARG A 228 19.31 -1.81 3.86
C ARG A 228 19.03 -0.46 4.54
N THR A 229 19.66 0.62 4.08
CA THR A 229 19.52 1.96 4.69
C THR A 229 18.07 2.43 4.64
N HIS A 230 17.39 2.23 3.51
CA HIS A 230 15.97 2.56 3.39
C HIS A 230 15.09 1.70 4.32
N TRP A 231 15.40 0.40 4.45
CA TRP A 231 14.64 -0.48 5.34
C TRP A 231 14.81 -0.16 6.83
N LEU A 232 16.00 0.29 7.24
CA LEU A 232 16.24 0.74 8.63
C LEU A 232 15.35 1.92 9.02
N GLU A 233 15.04 2.81 8.07
CA GLU A 233 14.13 3.92 8.29
C GLU A 233 12.65 3.51 8.14
N PHE A 234 12.34 2.65 7.16
CA PHE A 234 10.96 2.38 6.78
C PHE A 234 10.27 1.29 7.61
N ALA A 235 10.99 0.24 8.01
CA ALA A 235 10.40 -0.83 8.81
C ALA A 235 9.82 -0.34 10.15
N PRO A 236 10.49 0.57 10.90
CA PRO A 236 9.89 1.15 12.11
C PRO A 236 8.59 1.90 11.85
N LEU A 237 8.50 2.66 10.74
CA LEU A 237 7.26 3.33 10.35
C LEU A 237 6.14 2.30 10.08
N LEU A 238 6.45 1.26 9.32
CA LEU A 238 5.49 0.20 9.00
C LEU A 238 5.06 -0.60 10.24
N ASP A 239 5.94 -0.77 11.23
CA ASP A 239 5.61 -1.40 12.50
C ASP A 239 4.70 -0.50 13.34
N LYS A 240 5.09 0.77 13.51
CA LYS A 240 4.35 1.78 14.29
C LYS A 240 2.89 1.88 13.87
N TRP A 241 2.65 1.93 12.57
CA TRP A 241 1.30 2.13 12.02
C TRP A 241 0.57 0.82 11.69
N GLY A 242 1.30 -0.28 11.59
CA GLY A 242 0.77 -1.55 11.09
C GLY A 242 0.23 -1.43 9.65
N VAL A 243 -0.55 -2.43 9.24
CA VAL A 243 -1.16 -2.42 7.89
C VAL A 243 -2.47 -1.65 7.88
N ILE A 244 -3.29 -1.79 8.93
CA ILE A 244 -4.65 -1.23 9.00
C ILE A 244 -4.65 0.31 8.90
N ALA A 245 -3.71 0.99 9.56
CA ALA A 245 -3.64 2.44 9.50
C ALA A 245 -3.38 2.97 8.08
N ARG A 246 -2.81 2.15 7.19
CA ARG A 246 -2.54 2.48 5.79
C ARG A 246 -3.70 2.17 4.86
N LEU A 247 -4.76 1.49 5.31
CA LEU A 247 -5.91 1.16 4.48
C LEU A 247 -6.80 2.37 4.22
N ILE A 248 -7.36 2.40 3.02
CA ILE A 248 -8.53 3.20 2.66
C ILE A 248 -9.70 2.22 2.64
N ASP A 249 -10.67 2.45 3.51
CA ASP A 249 -11.92 1.70 3.57
C ASP A 249 -13.03 2.73 3.85
N TYR A 250 -13.75 3.12 2.81
CA TYR A 250 -14.72 4.22 2.83
C TYR A 250 -16.02 3.79 2.15
N GLY A 251 -17.17 4.19 2.72
CA GLY A 251 -18.49 3.96 2.13
C GLY A 251 -19.15 2.64 2.52
N PHE A 252 -18.61 1.94 3.52
CA PHE A 252 -19.24 0.80 4.19
C PHE A 252 -19.75 1.18 5.59
#